data_AF-A0A7X4DTM0-F1
#
_entry.id   AF-A0A7X4DTM0-F1
#
_cell.length_a   1.000
_cell.length_b   1.000
_cell.length_c   1.000
_cell.angle_alpha   90.00
_cell.angle_beta   90.00
_cell.angle_gamma   90.00
#
_symmetry.space_group_name_H-M   'P 1'
#
loop_
_entity.id
_entity.type
_entity.pdbx_description
1 polymer ?
#
loop_
_entity_poly.entity_id
_entity_poly.type
_entity_poly.pdbx_seq_one_letter_code
_entity_poly.pdbx_strand_id
1 'polypeptide(L)'
;MNRSFALLVIGLAFGGGIGFVLAAANGVTLDGHVHADDRHLDQGGVGEDSSKGHNHLEVLDLAGSNAPTLDVQVTKDSDQGWNLHVMTTGFTFSPANAGRAHVPGEGHAHVHVNGQKIARLNGPWMHIGTLPE
;
A
#
# COMPACT_ATOMS: atom_id res chain seq x y z
N MET A 1 -44.14 8.86 22.99
CA MET A 1 -42.77 8.43 22.67
C MET A 1 -42.63 6.96 23.02
N ASN A 2 -42.21 6.10 22.10
CA ASN A 2 -42.26 4.64 22.30
C ASN A 2 -41.25 4.21 23.37
N ARG A 3 -41.66 3.34 24.31
CA ARG A 3 -40.81 2.90 25.45
C ARG A 3 -39.49 2.27 24.96
N SER A 4 -39.53 1.53 23.86
CA SER A 4 -38.34 0.95 23.22
C SER A 4 -37.40 2.01 22.65
N PHE A 5 -37.94 3.12 22.15
CA PHE A 5 -37.13 4.25 21.68
C PHE A 5 -36.46 4.98 22.84
N ALA A 6 -37.18 5.17 23.96
CA ALA A 6 -36.59 5.76 25.16
C ALA A 6 -35.45 4.89 25.74
N LEU A 7 -35.61 3.56 25.77
CA LEU A 7 -34.57 2.63 26.23
C LEU A 7 -33.36 2.59 25.28
N LEU A 8 -33.55 2.70 23.96
CA LEU A 8 -32.47 2.81 22.99
C LEU A 8 -31.63 4.06 23.24
N VAL A 9 -32.27 5.22 23.41
CA VAL A 9 -31.58 6.50 23.64
C VAL A 9 -30.81 6.47 24.96
N ILE A 10 -31.38 5.89 26.00
CA ILE A 10 -30.71 5.68 27.28
C ILE A 10 -29.51 4.75 27.10
N GLY A 11 -29.68 3.60 26.43
CA GLY A 11 -28.59 2.66 26.16
C GLY A 11 -27.45 3.29 25.35
N LEU A 12 -27.76 4.12 24.36
CA LEU A 12 -26.77 4.82 23.54
C LEU A 12 -25.99 5.86 24.36
N ALA A 13 -26.69 6.63 25.20
CA ALA A 13 -26.08 7.66 26.03
C ALA A 13 -25.12 7.07 27.09
N PHE A 14 -25.58 6.04 27.83
CA PHE A 14 -24.76 5.41 28.86
C PHE A 14 -23.69 4.49 28.26
N GLY A 15 -24.01 3.69 27.23
CA GLY A 15 -23.05 2.80 26.59
C GLY A 15 -21.95 3.55 25.85
N GLY A 16 -22.32 4.56 25.05
CA GLY A 16 -21.36 5.43 24.36
C GLY A 16 -20.55 6.28 25.34
N GLY A 17 -21.19 6.85 26.35
CA GLY A 17 -20.53 7.69 27.36
C GLY A 17 -19.52 6.93 28.22
N ILE A 18 -19.91 5.77 28.77
CA ILE A 18 -19.01 4.93 29.58
C ILE A 18 -17.85 4.40 28.73
N GLY A 19 -18.14 3.95 27.50
CA GLY A 19 -17.11 3.50 26.57
C GLY A 19 -16.10 4.61 26.24
N PHE A 20 -16.58 5.83 26.01
CA PHE A 20 -15.74 6.99 25.71
C PHE A 20 -14.82 7.37 26.88
N VAL A 21 -15.33 7.37 28.12
CA VAL A 21 -14.53 7.67 29.31
C VAL A 21 -13.46 6.60 29.56
N LEU A 22 -13.81 5.32 29.37
CA LEU A 22 -12.84 4.22 29.50
C LEU A 22 -11.75 4.28 28.42
N ALA A 23 -12.11 4.60 27.18
CA ALA A 23 -11.15 4.77 26.09
C ALA A 23 -10.15 5.90 26.40
N ALA A 24 -10.65 7.06 26.82
CA ALA A 24 -9.83 8.21 27.20
C ALA A 24 -8.89 7.90 28.39
N ALA A 25 -9.39 7.19 29.42
CA ALA A 25 -8.59 6.81 30.58
C ALA A 25 -7.43 5.84 30.24
N ASN A 26 -7.56 5.08 29.16
CA ASN A 26 -6.53 4.17 28.65
C ASN A 26 -5.69 4.77 27.51
N GLY A 27 -5.77 6.10 27.29
CA GLY A 27 -4.96 6.80 26.29
C GLY A 27 -5.38 6.56 24.84
N VAL A 28 -6.59 6.03 24.60
CA VAL A 28 -7.15 5.91 23.25
C VAL A 28 -7.64 7.30 22.83
N THR A 29 -6.86 7.97 21.98
CA THR A 29 -7.23 9.26 21.41
C THR A 29 -8.05 9.05 20.14
N LEU A 30 -9.00 9.96 19.88
CA LEU A 30 -9.73 10.03 18.62
C LEU A 30 -8.90 10.79 17.57
N ASP A 31 -7.61 10.48 17.49
CA ASP A 31 -6.71 11.11 16.53
C ASP A 31 -6.94 10.47 15.17
N GLY A 32 -7.71 11.18 14.33
CA GLY A 32 -7.92 10.79 12.95
C GLY A 32 -6.59 10.86 12.23
N HIS A 33 -6.07 9.71 11.79
CA HIS A 33 -4.91 9.73 10.91
C HIS A 33 -5.36 10.38 9.60
N VAL A 34 -4.69 11.45 9.20
CA VAL A 34 -4.96 12.11 7.94
C VAL A 34 -4.60 11.14 6.81
N HIS A 35 -5.60 10.67 6.07
CA HIS A 35 -5.36 10.16 4.73
C HIS A 35 -5.06 11.40 3.87
N ALA A 36 -3.80 11.84 3.91
CA ALA A 36 -3.30 12.80 2.95
C ALA A 36 -3.53 12.17 1.57
N ASP A 37 -4.37 12.85 0.80
CA ASP A 37 -4.58 12.58 -0.62
C ASP A 37 -3.19 12.68 -1.28
N ASP A 38 -2.64 11.53 -1.70
CA ASP A 38 -1.30 11.38 -2.26
C ASP A 38 -1.18 12.11 -3.61
N ARG A 39 -1.10 13.43 -3.54
CA ARG A 39 -0.70 14.32 -4.64
C ARG A 39 0.75 14.70 -4.40
N HIS A 40 1.66 13.76 -4.65
CA HIS A 40 3.09 14.05 -4.54
C HIS A 40 3.53 14.83 -5.78
N LEU A 41 3.41 16.16 -5.68
CA LEU A 41 4.28 17.08 -6.40
C LEU A 41 5.56 17.22 -5.56
N ASP A 42 6.68 16.97 -6.24
CA ASP A 42 8.06 17.23 -5.86
C ASP A 42 8.24 18.43 -4.91
N GLN A 43 8.68 18.18 -3.66
CA GLN A 43 9.74 18.96 -3.00
C GLN A 43 10.12 18.38 -1.64
N GLY A 44 11.42 18.24 -1.42
CA GLY A 44 12.03 17.55 -0.30
C GLY A 44 11.66 18.07 1.10
N GLY A 45 11.60 17.14 2.05
CA GLY A 45 11.44 17.45 3.46
C GLY A 45 11.10 16.21 4.27
N VAL A 46 12.03 15.82 5.13
CA VAL A 46 11.98 14.87 6.26
C VAL A 46 10.56 14.63 6.79
N GLY A 47 10.02 13.44 6.56
CA GLY A 47 8.78 12.93 7.15
C GLY A 47 9.01 11.54 7.71
N GLU A 48 9.10 11.45 9.04
CA GLU A 48 9.25 10.22 9.80
C GLU A 48 7.92 9.45 9.77
N ASP A 49 7.84 8.44 8.91
CA ASP A 49 6.76 7.46 8.93
C ASP A 49 7.35 6.05 9.07
N SER A 50 6.78 5.29 10.00
CA SER A 50 7.37 4.11 10.64
C SER A 50 7.24 2.85 9.80
N SER A 51 7.83 2.86 8.61
CA SER A 51 8.33 1.67 7.93
C SER A 51 9.83 1.62 8.23
N LYS A 52 10.40 0.48 8.62
CA LYS A 52 11.86 0.30 8.60
C LYS A 52 12.31 0.62 7.17
N GLY A 53 12.80 1.83 6.97
CA GLY A 53 13.06 2.41 5.65
C GLY A 53 14.11 1.59 4.95
N HIS A 54 13.68 0.67 4.09
CA HIS A 54 14.56 0.09 3.10
C HIS A 54 14.85 1.21 2.11
N ASN A 55 16.09 1.67 2.10
CA ASN A 55 16.54 2.77 1.26
C ASN A 55 16.54 2.30 -0.20
N HIS A 56 15.48 2.59 -0.95
CA HIS A 56 15.35 2.23 -2.37
C HIS A 56 16.12 3.19 -3.31
N LEU A 57 16.82 4.18 -2.75
CA LEU A 57 17.48 5.26 -3.50
C LEU A 57 18.91 4.96 -3.91
N GLU A 58 19.52 3.89 -3.39
CA GLU A 58 20.86 3.48 -3.84
C GLU A 58 20.73 2.72 -5.16
N VAL A 59 20.93 3.46 -6.26
CA VAL A 59 21.00 2.88 -7.61
C VAL A 59 22.30 2.10 -7.72
N LEU A 60 22.20 0.78 -7.86
CA LEU A 60 23.33 -0.09 -8.12
C LEU A 60 23.52 -0.22 -9.63
N ASP A 61 24.69 0.20 -10.14
CA ASP A 61 25.09 -0.08 -11.51
C ASP A 61 25.49 -1.55 -11.63
N LEU A 62 24.62 -2.34 -12.26
CA LEU A 62 24.83 -3.76 -12.51
C LEU A 62 25.37 -3.94 -13.92
N ALA A 63 26.67 -3.67 -14.12
CA ALA A 63 27.35 -3.95 -15.38
C ALA A 63 27.83 -5.41 -15.43
N GLY A 64 27.40 -6.18 -16.45
CA GLY A 64 27.92 -7.53 -16.72
C GLY A 64 26.91 -8.49 -17.33
N SER A 65 27.39 -9.68 -17.74
CA SER A 65 26.56 -10.73 -18.35
C SER A 65 25.46 -11.29 -17.44
N ASN A 66 25.53 -11.02 -16.14
CA ASN A 66 24.62 -11.52 -15.11
C ASN A 66 23.70 -10.43 -14.55
N ALA A 67 23.66 -9.24 -15.19
CA ALA A 67 22.77 -8.18 -14.79
C ALA A 67 21.30 -8.63 -14.93
N PRO A 68 20.43 -8.33 -13.95
CA PRO A 68 19.03 -8.65 -14.07
C PRO A 68 18.40 -7.85 -15.21
N THR A 69 17.46 -8.47 -15.92
CA THR A 69 16.69 -7.79 -16.96
C THR A 69 15.24 -7.66 -16.54
N LEU A 70 14.58 -6.64 -17.09
CA LEU A 70 13.15 -6.37 -16.92
C LEU A 70 12.55 -6.12 -18.30
N ASP A 71 11.49 -6.85 -18.61
CA ASP A 71 10.61 -6.61 -19.75
C ASP A 71 9.16 -6.57 -19.25
N VAL A 72 8.31 -5.82 -19.94
CA VAL A 72 6.93 -5.56 -19.55
C VAL A 72 6.02 -5.64 -20.76
N GLN A 73 4.93 -6.38 -20.63
CA GLN A 73 3.88 -6.44 -21.62
C GLN A 73 2.55 -6.04 -20.99
N VAL A 74 1.83 -5.13 -21.65
CA VAL A 74 0.48 -4.73 -21.26
C VAL A 74 -0.46 -5.11 -22.40
N THR A 75 -1.46 -5.93 -22.10
CA THR A 75 -2.45 -6.41 -23.07
C THR A 75 -3.85 -6.03 -22.62
N LYS A 76 -4.72 -5.69 -23.56
CA LYS A 76 -6.12 -5.41 -23.24
C LYS A 76 -6.77 -6.71 -22.78
N ASP A 77 -7.43 -6.69 -21.63
CA ASP A 77 -8.23 -7.84 -21.17
C ASP A 77 -9.50 -7.96 -22.02
N SER A 78 -9.94 -9.19 -22.31
CA SER A 78 -11.11 -9.42 -23.17
C SER A 78 -12.43 -8.96 -22.55
N ASP A 79 -12.49 -8.92 -21.21
CA ASP A 79 -13.69 -8.52 -20.49
C ASP A 79 -13.61 -7.03 -20.15
N GLN A 80 -12.70 -6.63 -19.25
CA GLN A 80 -12.48 -5.24 -18.85
C GLN A 80 -11.06 -5.02 -18.33
N GLY A 81 -10.51 -3.82 -18.51
CA GLY A 81 -9.19 -3.49 -17.98
C GLY A 81 -8.04 -3.97 -18.87
N TRP A 82 -6.92 -4.34 -18.24
CA TRP A 82 -5.64 -4.67 -18.86
C TRP A 82 -4.91 -5.74 -18.04
N ASN A 83 -4.17 -6.62 -18.71
CA ASN A 83 -3.27 -7.56 -18.08
C ASN A 83 -1.83 -7.08 -18.25
N LEU A 84 -1.18 -6.83 -17.12
CA LEU A 84 0.24 -6.55 -17.01
C LEU A 84 0.99 -7.87 -16.76
N HIS A 85 1.93 -8.16 -17.64
CA HIS A 85 2.96 -9.18 -17.46
C HIS A 85 4.30 -8.50 -17.20
N VAL A 86 5.00 -8.94 -16.17
CA VAL A 86 6.35 -8.51 -15.82
C VAL A 86 7.28 -9.72 -15.95
N MET A 87 8.21 -9.64 -16.89
CA MET A 87 9.19 -10.67 -17.16
C MET A 87 10.54 -10.20 -16.66
N THR A 88 11.24 -11.07 -15.93
CA THR A 88 12.56 -10.75 -15.41
C THR A 88 13.52 -11.91 -15.62
N THR A 89 14.81 -11.60 -15.73
CA THR A 89 15.89 -12.57 -15.60
C THR A 89 16.84 -12.10 -14.50
N GLY A 90 17.46 -13.01 -13.76
CA GLY A 90 18.32 -12.66 -12.63
C GLY A 90 17.58 -11.99 -11.46
N PHE A 91 16.25 -11.98 -11.45
CA PHE A 91 15.40 -11.48 -10.38
C PHE A 91 14.26 -12.46 -10.07
N THR A 92 13.91 -12.61 -8.80
CA THR A 92 12.85 -13.50 -8.33
C THR A 92 11.88 -12.74 -7.42
N PHE A 93 10.59 -12.82 -7.75
CA PHE A 93 9.56 -12.33 -6.85
C PHE A 93 9.51 -13.18 -5.57
N SER A 94 9.65 -12.54 -4.41
CA SER A 94 9.80 -13.24 -3.13
C SER A 94 8.84 -12.69 -2.06
N PRO A 95 7.52 -12.94 -2.19
CA PRO A 95 6.55 -12.53 -1.18
C PRO A 95 6.85 -13.09 0.22
N ALA A 96 7.41 -14.29 0.28
CA ALA A 96 7.74 -14.97 1.54
C ALA A 96 8.86 -14.27 2.33
N ASN A 97 9.73 -13.52 1.66
CA ASN A 97 10.83 -12.77 2.27
C ASN A 97 10.51 -11.28 2.49
N ALA A 98 9.26 -10.86 2.27
CA ALA A 98 8.84 -9.49 2.52
C ALA A 98 9.06 -9.09 3.99
N GLY A 99 9.74 -7.96 4.20
CA GLY A 99 10.07 -7.43 5.54
C GLY A 99 11.19 -8.20 6.28
N ARG A 100 11.86 -9.14 5.62
CA ARG A 100 13.03 -9.85 6.15
C ARG A 100 14.33 -9.18 5.69
N ALA A 101 15.46 -9.78 6.08
CA ALA A 101 16.77 -9.35 5.60
C ALA A 101 16.85 -9.42 4.07
N HIS A 102 17.58 -8.48 3.47
CA HIS A 102 17.79 -8.39 2.03
C HIS A 102 18.46 -9.66 1.47
N VAL A 103 17.94 -10.16 0.35
CA VAL A 103 18.53 -11.25 -0.45
C VAL A 103 18.78 -10.71 -1.86
N PRO A 104 20.02 -10.74 -2.37
CA PRO A 104 20.33 -10.26 -3.72
C PRO A 104 19.49 -10.95 -4.80
N GLY A 105 18.93 -10.16 -5.71
CA GLY A 105 18.09 -10.66 -6.80
C GLY A 105 16.68 -11.06 -6.39
N GLU A 106 16.25 -10.82 -5.15
CA GLU A 106 14.87 -11.07 -4.71
C GLU A 106 14.11 -9.79 -4.36
N GLY A 107 12.80 -9.79 -4.59
CA GLY A 107 11.98 -8.67 -4.13
C GLY A 107 10.55 -8.66 -4.64
N HIS A 108 10.06 -7.45 -4.92
CA HIS A 108 8.73 -7.16 -5.43
C HIS A 108 8.76 -5.91 -6.31
N ALA A 109 7.79 -5.75 -7.19
CA ALA A 109 7.66 -4.57 -8.05
C ALA A 109 6.63 -3.59 -7.47
N HIS A 110 6.78 -2.30 -7.74
CA HIS A 110 5.74 -1.29 -7.48
C HIS A 110 5.20 -0.82 -8.83
N VAL A 111 3.90 -0.98 -9.03
CA VAL A 111 3.22 -0.59 -10.26
C VAL A 111 2.67 0.81 -10.10
N HIS A 112 3.03 1.70 -11.03
CA HIS A 112 2.56 3.08 -11.08
C HIS A 112 1.84 3.33 -12.41
N VAL A 113 0.76 4.11 -12.36
CA VAL A 113 0.03 4.63 -13.53
C VAL A 113 0.07 6.14 -13.43
N ASN A 114 0.57 6.82 -14.48
CA ASN A 114 0.71 8.28 -14.51
C ASN A 114 1.44 8.86 -13.27
N GLY A 115 2.47 8.15 -12.80
CA GLY A 115 3.25 8.54 -11.61
C GLY A 115 2.60 8.17 -10.27
N GLN A 116 1.32 7.78 -10.25
CA GLN A 116 0.64 7.35 -9.02
C GLN A 116 0.80 5.86 -8.80
N LYS A 117 1.21 5.46 -7.60
CA LYS A 117 1.35 4.06 -7.22
C LYS A 117 -0.03 3.41 -7.09
N ILE A 118 -0.28 2.35 -7.86
CA ILE A 118 -1.55 1.62 -7.82
C ILE A 118 -1.45 0.28 -7.08
N ALA A 119 -0.25 -0.32 -7.03
CA ALA A 119 -0.07 -1.61 -6.37
C ALA A 119 1.39 -1.92 -6.02
N ARG A 120 1.54 -2.82 -5.04
CA ARG A 120 2.73 -3.66 -4.88
C ARG A 120 2.45 -5.01 -5.55
N LEU A 121 3.33 -5.43 -6.45
CA LEU A 121 3.23 -6.66 -7.21
C LEU A 121 4.27 -7.68 -6.71
N ASN A 122 3.79 -8.84 -6.24
CA ASN A 122 4.62 -9.91 -5.69
C ASN A 122 4.76 -11.12 -6.63
N GLY A 123 4.47 -10.94 -7.92
CA GLY A 123 4.50 -12.00 -8.92
C GLY A 123 4.52 -11.41 -10.33
N PRO A 124 4.59 -12.24 -11.37
CA PRO A 124 4.78 -11.76 -12.73
C PRO A 124 3.50 -11.16 -13.35
N TRP A 125 2.31 -11.41 -12.82
CA TRP A 125 1.06 -10.98 -13.43
C TRP A 125 0.23 -10.09 -12.51
N MET A 126 -0.37 -9.05 -13.09
CA MET A 126 -1.33 -8.19 -12.43
C MET A 126 -2.45 -7.82 -13.40
N HIS A 127 -3.69 -7.91 -12.92
CA HIS A 127 -4.82 -7.28 -13.59
C HIS A 127 -4.91 -5.81 -13.17
N ILE A 128 -4.99 -4.91 -14.15
CA ILE A 128 -5.21 -3.49 -13.94
C ILE A 128 -6.60 -3.18 -14.48
N GLY A 129 -7.45 -2.60 -13.62
CA GLY A 129 -8.81 -2.22 -14.01
C GLY A 129 -8.84 -1.04 -14.98
N THR A 130 -9.81 -0.15 -14.78
CA THR A 130 -9.91 1.07 -15.59
C THR A 130 -8.66 1.94 -15.40
N LEU A 131 -8.00 2.26 -16.50
CA LEU A 131 -6.92 3.26 -16.52
C LEU A 131 -7.53 4.65 -16.68
N PRO A 132 -6.91 5.70 -16.11
CA PRO A 132 -7.28 7.09 -16.40
C PRO A 132 -7.13 7.38 -17.90
N GLU A 133 -7.96 8.28 -18.43
CA GLU A 133 -7.81 8.82 -19.80
C GLU A 133 -6.56 9.70 -19.95
#